data_AF-A0A837B673-F1
#
_entry.id   AF-A0A837B673-F1
#
_cell.length_a   1.000
_cell.length_b   1.000
_cell.length_c   1.000
_cell.angle_alpha   90.00
_cell.angle_beta   90.00
_cell.angle_gamma   90.00
#
_symmetry.space_group_name_H-M   'P 1'
#
loop_
_entity.id
_entity.type
_entity.pdbx_description
1 polymer ?
#
loop_
_entity_poly.entity_id
_entity_poly.type
_entity_poly.pdbx_seq_one_letter_code
_entity_poly.pdbx_strand_id
1 'polypeptide(L)' 'MGSKREAASYRRIAERIGVPPSEILFLSDVIEELDAAKRTGMRTALLDRREDYPTPRSAADVGSHQRVESFSQLVF' A
#
# COMPACT_ATOMS: atom_id res chain seq x y z
N MET A 1 -19.74 6.32 -3.57
CA MET A 1 -18.98 5.06 -3.70
C MET A 1 -17.67 5.40 -4.36
N GLY A 2 -16.53 5.05 -3.76
CA GLY A 2 -15.21 5.27 -4.37
C GLY A 2 -14.52 3.93 -4.50
N SER A 3 -14.00 3.62 -5.68
CA SER A 3 -13.24 2.39 -5.86
C SER A 3 -11.97 2.44 -5.00
N LYS A 4 -11.46 1.26 -4.60
CA LYS A 4 -10.17 1.16 -3.89
C LYS A 4 -8.97 1.59 -4.74
N ARG A 5 -9.17 1.91 -6.02
CA ARG A 5 -8.13 2.35 -6.96
C ARG A 5 -8.10 3.88 -7.14
N GLU A 6 -9.07 4.58 -6.58
CA GLU A 6 -9.13 6.04 -6.64
C GLU A 6 -8.39 6.67 -5.45
N ALA A 7 -7.45 7.56 -5.74
CA ALA A 7 -6.74 8.35 -4.72
C ALA A 7 -7.70 9.13 -3.80
N ALA A 8 -8.87 9.54 -4.32
CA ALA A 8 -9.89 10.22 -3.54
C ALA A 8 -10.39 9.38 -2.34
N SER A 9 -10.39 8.04 -2.46
CA SER A 9 -10.75 7.14 -1.37
C SER A 9 -9.75 7.22 -0.21
N TYR A 10 -8.45 7.21 -0.52
CA TYR A 10 -7.38 7.31 0.47
C TYR A 10 -7.30 8.70 1.11
N ARG A 11 -7.59 9.76 0.35
CA ARG A 11 -7.69 11.12 0.91
C ARG A 11 -8.81 11.20 1.96
N ARG A 12 -10.01 10.68 1.64
CA ARG A 12 -11.12 10.61 2.60
C ARG A 12 -10.79 9.79 3.83
N ILE A 13 -10.04 8.70 3.68
CA ILE A 13 -9.58 7.90 4.82
C ILE A 13 -8.67 8.73 5.73
N ALA A 14 -7.66 9.42 5.18
CA ALA A 14 -6.78 10.28 5.96
C ALA A 14 -7.54 11.41 6.68
N GLU A 15 -8.45 12.08 5.97
CA GLU A 15 -9.34 13.10 6.54
C GLU A 15 -10.18 12.57 7.68
N ARG A 16 -10.70 11.34 7.55
CA ARG A 16 -11.55 10.72 8.57
C ARG A 16 -10.77 10.25 9.80
N ILE A 17 -9.53 9.80 9.61
CA ILE A 17 -8.60 9.47 10.69
C ILE A 17 -8.13 10.75 11.39
N GLY A 18 -8.04 11.87 10.67
CA GLY A 18 -7.65 13.17 11.21
C GLY A 18 -6.14 13.38 11.33
N VAL A 19 -5.34 12.67 10.51
CA VAL A 19 -3.87 12.79 10.47
C VAL A 19 -3.39 13.08 9.05
N PRO A 20 -2.21 13.69 8.88
CA PRO A 20 -1.60 13.87 7.57
C PRO A 20 -1.40 12.53 6.85
N PRO A 21 -1.64 12.45 5.53
CA PRO A 21 -1.39 11.22 4.76
C PRO A 21 0.01 10.64 4.96
N SER A 22 1.03 11.49 5.12
CA SER A 22 2.42 11.09 5.36
C SER A 22 2.64 10.29 6.66
N GLU A 23 1.74 10.41 7.64
CA GLU A 23 1.80 9.65 8.88
C GLU A 23 1.18 8.26 8.74
N ILE A 24 0.38 8.04 7.69
CA ILE A 24 -0.32 6.78 7.45
C ILE A 24 0.57 5.84 6.63
N LEU A 25 0.72 4.61 7.13
CA LEU A 25 1.28 3.49 6.39
C LEU A 25 0.14 2.61 5.87
N PHE A 26 0.03 2.51 4.54
CA PHE A 26 -0.93 1.63 3.88
C PHE A 26 -0.25 0.33 3.43
N LEU A 27 -0.83 -0.81 3.83
CA LEU A 27 -0.36 -2.15 3.49
C LEU A 27 -1.42 -2.82 2.62
N SER A 28 -1.01 -3.29 1.44
CA SER A 28 -1.88 -4.03 0.51
C SER A 28 -1.03 -5.00 -0.30
N ASP A 29 -1.66 -6.07 -0.78
CA ASP A 29 -1.13 -6.99 -1.78
C ASP A 29 -1.50 -6.54 -3.20
N VAL A 30 -2.22 -5.44 -3.39
CA VAL A 30 -2.65 -4.94 -4.71
C VAL A 30 -1.88 -3.66 -5.07
N ILE A 31 -1.13 -3.69 -6.18
CA ILE A 31 -0.26 -2.57 -6.58
C ILE A 31 -1.06 -1.32 -6.91
N GLU A 32 -2.19 -1.44 -7.61
CA GLU A 32 -3.00 -0.28 -7.98
C GLU A 32 -3.60 0.44 -6.76
N GLU A 33 -3.83 -0.29 -5.66
CA GLU A 33 -4.25 0.28 -4.38
C GLU A 33 -3.09 1.04 -3.72
N LEU A 34 -1.89 0.43 -3.69
CA LEU A 34 -0.70 1.08 -3.16
C LEU A 34 -0.35 2.34 -3.95
N ASP A 35 -0.42 2.31 -5.28
CA ASP A 35 -0.20 3.49 -6.11
C ASP A 35 -1.22 4.59 -5.80
N ALA A 36 -2.50 4.22 -5.63
CA ALA A 36 -3.54 5.17 -5.28
C ALA A 36 -3.34 5.82 -3.91
N ALA A 37 -2.90 5.05 -2.91
CA ALA A 37 -2.53 5.56 -1.60
C ALA A 37 -1.27 6.43 -1.65
N LYS A 38 -0.23 6.01 -2.39
CA LYS A 38 1.02 6.77 -2.54
C LYS A 38 0.79 8.14 -3.18
N ARG A 39 -0.12 8.25 -4.16
CA ARG A 39 -0.51 9.53 -4.78
C ARG A 39 -1.15 10.53 -3.81
N THR A 40 -1.64 10.10 -2.64
CA THR A 40 -2.15 11.02 -1.62
C THR A 40 -1.08 11.44 -0.61
N GLY A 41 0.14 10.90 -0.72
CA GLY A 41 1.25 11.15 0.19
C GLY A 41 1.40 10.10 1.30
N MET A 42 0.64 8.99 1.25
CA MET A 42 0.80 7.90 2.22
C MET A 42 2.09 7.11 2.01
N ARG A 43 2.65 6.61 3.12
CA ARG A 43 3.66 5.55 3.08
C ARG A 43 2.99 4.26 2.64
N THR A 44 3.68 3.44 1.86
CA THR A 44 3.10 2.24 1.24
C THR A 44 4.08 1.08 1.29
N ALA A 45 3.58 -0.10 1.68
CA ALA A 45 4.34 -1.34 1.63
C ALA A 45 3.49 -2.46 1.00
N LEU A 46 4.12 -3.19 0.08
CA LEU A 46 3.55 -4.38 -0.53
C LEU A 46 3.72 -5.56 0.43
N LEU A 47 2.60 -6.13 0.87
CA LEU A 47 2.62 -7.34 1.68
C LEU A 47 2.61 -8.56 0.75
N ASP A 48 3.78 -9.17 0.54
CA ASP A 48 3.93 -10.37 -0.27
C ASP A 48 3.83 -11.64 0.59
N ARG A 49 2.65 -12.22 0.61
CA ARG A 49 2.39 -13.51 1.26
C ARG A 49 2.68 -14.63 0.27
N ARG A 50 3.90 -15.18 0.35
CA ARG A 50 4.33 -16.29 -0.53
C ARG A 50 3.43 -17.53 -0.46
N GLU A 51 2.70 -17.70 0.64
CA GLU A 51 1.72 -18.78 0.81
C GLU A 51 0.46 -18.60 -0.05
N ASP A 52 0.17 -17.38 -0.52
CA ASP A 52 -1.02 -17.09 -1.32
C ASP A 52 -0.82 -17.35 -2.83
N TYR A 53 0.43 -17.60 -3.29
CA TYR A 53 0.74 -17.78 -4.72
C TYR A 53 1.78 -18.89 -4.97
N PRO A 54 1.59 -19.73 -6.01
CA PRO A 54 2.56 -20.77 -6.38
C PRO A 54 3.88 -20.21 -6.96
N THR A 55 3.88 -18.94 -7.38
CA THR A 55 5.03 -18.27 -8.00
C THR A 55 5.30 -16.96 -7.28
N PRO A 56 6.56 -16.68 -6.87
CA PRO A 56 6.90 -15.40 -6.24
C PRO A 56 6.66 -14.24 -7.20
N ARG A 57 6.16 -13.11 -6.69
CA ARG A 57 6.11 -11.87 -7.48
C ARG A 57 7.52 -11.43 -7.84
N SER A 58 7.71 -11.02 -9.09
CA SER A 58 9.01 -10.53 -9.56
C SER A 58 9.27 -9.13 -9.00
N ALA A 59 10.54 -8.71 -8.92
CA ALA A 59 10.88 -7.35 -8.48
C ALA A 59 10.27 -6.26 -9.38
N ALA A 60 9.94 -6.57 -10.64
CA ALA A 60 9.25 -5.67 -11.54
C ALA A 60 7.78 -5.42 -11.13
N ASP A 61 7.14 -6.38 -10.46
CA ASP A 61 5.75 -6.30 -10.01
C ASP A 61 5.59 -5.47 -8.73
N VAL A 62 6.68 -5.16 -8.03
CA VAL A 62 6.67 -4.42 -6.75
C VAL A 62 6.64 -2.90 -6.95
N GLY A 63 7.07 -2.43 -8.14
CA GLY A 63 7.17 -1.01 -8.43
C GLY A 63 8.10 -0.28 -7.46
N SER A 64 7.59 0.80 -6.85
CA SER A 64 8.36 1.67 -5.95
C SER A 64 7.98 1.53 -4.47
N HIS A 65 7.30 0.45 -4.11
CA HIS A 65 6.85 0.17 -2.75
C HIS A 65 7.84 -0.71 -2.01
N GLN A 66 7.96 -0.54 -0.69
CA GLN A 66 8.73 -1.48 0.11
C GLN A 66 8.00 -2.82 0.13
N ARG A 67 8.63 -3.89 -0.39
CA ARG A 67 8.09 -5.25 -0.26
C ARG A 67 8.46 -5.83 1.10
N VAL A 68 7.47 -6.38 1.78
CA VAL A 68 7.63 -7.12 3.03
C VAL A 68 6.83 -8.41 2.98
N GLU A 69 7.37 -9.46 3.57
CA GLU A 69 6.73 -10.78 3.70
C GLU A 69 6.17 -10.97 5.12
N SER A 70 6.61 -10.12 6.06
CA SER A 70 6.15 -10.06 7.45
C SER A 70 6.15 -8.63 7.96
N PHE A 71 5.27 -8.31 8.90
CA PHE A 71 5.21 -6.99 9.53
C PHE A 71 6.48 -6.64 10.31
N SER A 72 7.27 -7.63 10.70
CA SER A 72 8.57 -7.43 11.35
C SER A 72 9.63 -6.81 10.43
N GLN A 73 9.39 -6.75 9.11
CA GLN A 73 10.32 -6.21 8.13
C GLN A 73 10.03 -4.73 7.78
N LEU A 74 9.00 -4.13 8.36
CA LEU A 74 8.64 -2.73 8.13
C LEU A 74 9.70 -1.80 8.73
N VAL A 75 10.20 -0.84 7.94
CA VAL A 75 11.21 0.15 8.35
C VAL A 75 10.79 1.53 7.84
N PHE A 76 10.10 2.31 8.68
CA PHE A 76 9.47 3.58 8.30
C PHE A 76 9.57 4.65 9.38
#